data_AF-A0A2N2RH43-F1
#
_entry.id   AF-A0A2N2RH43-F1
#
_cell.length_a   1.000
_cell.length_b   1.000
_cell.length_c   1.000
_cell.angle_alpha   90.00
_cell.angle_beta   90.00
_cell.angle_gamma   90.00
#
_symmetry.space_group_name_H-M   'P 1'
#
loop_
_entity.id
_entity.type
_entity.pdbx_description
1 polymer ?
#
loop_
_entity_poly.entity_id
_entity_poly.type
_entity_poly.pdbx_seq_one_letter_code
_entity_poly.pdbx_strand_id
1 'polypeptide(L)'
;KMDALILTEEGYYGVLGKSGARMEMPGCSLCMGNQAQIRKGSTAISTSTRNFPNRLGIDTQVYLGSAELAAMCALAGRIVTVAEYMEQIKLVNAKAGEVYRYMNFDQIPEFVEQAATVEM
;
A
#
# COMPACT_ATOMS: atom_id res chain seq x y z
N LYS A 1 -4.73 12.31 0.63
CA LYS A 1 -4.91 12.64 -0.81
C LYS A 1 -3.59 13.00 -1.48
N MET A 2 -2.64 13.58 -0.74
CA MET A 2 -1.33 13.98 -1.24
C MET A 2 -0.49 12.78 -1.69
N ASP A 3 -0.49 11.67 -0.94
CA ASP A 3 0.18 10.43 -1.36
C ASP A 3 -0.32 9.93 -2.71
N ALA A 4 -1.64 9.91 -2.91
CA ALA A 4 -2.25 9.49 -4.17
C ALA A 4 -1.86 10.41 -5.34
N LEU A 5 -1.71 11.72 -5.09
CA LEU A 5 -1.25 12.68 -6.11
C LEU A 5 0.18 12.37 -6.52
N ILE A 6 1.12 12.35 -5.56
CA ILE A 6 2.54 12.11 -5.84
C ILE A 6 2.76 10.73 -6.49
N LEU A 7 2.10 9.68 -6.00
CA LEU A 7 2.17 8.34 -6.61
C LEU A 7 1.58 8.29 -8.03
N THR A 8 0.66 9.20 -8.37
CA THR A 8 0.14 9.33 -9.74
C THR A 8 1.13 10.06 -10.63
N GLU A 9 1.71 11.16 -10.16
CA GLU A 9 2.72 11.95 -10.88
C GLU A 9 4.00 11.16 -11.15
N GLU A 10 4.46 10.38 -10.18
CA GLU A 10 5.62 9.47 -10.33
C GLU A 10 5.29 8.21 -11.15
N GLY A 11 4.03 8.02 -11.55
CA GLY A 11 3.59 6.94 -12.45
C GLY A 11 3.30 5.58 -11.79
N TYR A 12 3.39 5.46 -10.46
CA TYR A 12 3.13 4.22 -9.73
C TYR A 12 1.70 3.72 -9.88
N TYR A 13 0.71 4.62 -9.96
CA TYR A 13 -0.68 4.25 -10.25
C TYR A 13 -0.83 3.52 -11.59
N GLY A 14 -0.05 3.92 -12.60
CA GLY A 14 -0.03 3.25 -13.90
C GLY A 14 0.55 1.83 -13.83
N VAL A 15 1.59 1.64 -13.00
CA VAL A 15 2.18 0.31 -12.76
C VAL A 15 1.19 -0.61 -12.04
N LEU A 16 0.57 -0.13 -10.96
CA LEU A 16 -0.42 -0.89 -10.18
C LEU A 16 -1.68 -1.20 -10.99
N GLY A 17 -2.15 -0.25 -11.81
CA GLY A 17 -3.29 -0.49 -12.71
C GLY A 17 -3.00 -1.60 -13.73
N LYS A 18 -1.80 -1.61 -14.32
CA LYS A 18 -1.38 -2.66 -15.26
C LYS A 18 -1.25 -4.04 -14.62
N SER A 19 -0.96 -4.12 -13.32
CA SER A 19 -0.94 -5.39 -12.59
C SER A 19 -2.33 -5.90 -12.20
N GLY A 20 -3.40 -5.13 -12.48
CA GLY A 20 -4.77 -5.47 -12.11
C GLY A 20 -5.14 -5.09 -10.67
N ALA A 21 -4.34 -4.24 -10.00
CA ALA A 21 -4.66 -3.79 -8.66
C ALA A 21 -5.86 -2.82 -8.66
N ARG A 22 -6.71 -2.92 -7.63
CA ARG A 22 -7.77 -1.95 -7.38
C ARG A 22 -7.25 -0.85 -6.47
N MET A 23 -7.32 0.39 -6.94
CA MET A 23 -6.95 1.58 -6.16
C MET A 23 -8.21 2.18 -5.54
N GLU A 24 -8.22 2.27 -4.22
CA GLU A 24 -9.33 2.88 -3.46
C GLU A 24 -9.09 4.38 -3.26
N MET A 25 -10.16 5.12 -2.97
CA MET A 25 -10.00 6.51 -2.53
C MET A 25 -9.25 6.56 -1.19
N PRO A 26 -8.39 7.57 -0.95
CA PRO A 26 -7.65 7.70 0.30
C PRO A 26 -8.57 7.68 1.53
N GLY A 27 -8.40 6.68 2.40
CA GLY A 27 -9.24 6.45 3.58
C GLY A 27 -8.99 5.07 4.19
N CYS A 28 -9.82 4.68 5.16
CA CYS A 28 -9.65 3.42 5.89
C CYS A 28 -9.89 2.16 5.04
N SER A 29 -10.72 2.23 4.00
CA SER A 29 -11.02 1.13 3.09
C SER A 29 -11.34 -0.18 3.84
N LEU A 30 -10.71 -1.30 3.47
CA LEU A 30 -10.92 -2.64 4.02
C LEU A 30 -10.49 -2.77 5.48
N CYS A 31 -9.66 -1.87 6.03
CA CYS A 31 -9.11 -1.99 7.37
C CYS A 31 -10.20 -2.05 8.46
N MET A 32 -11.33 -1.36 8.23
CA MET A 32 -12.45 -1.36 9.17
C MET A 32 -13.51 -2.42 8.87
N GLY A 33 -13.66 -2.84 7.60
CA GLY A 33 -14.67 -3.80 7.16
C GLY A 33 -16.12 -3.32 7.25
N ASN A 34 -16.35 -2.01 7.43
CA ASN A 34 -17.66 -1.38 7.57
C ASN A 34 -18.28 -0.92 6.23
N GLN A 35 -17.51 -0.98 5.14
CA GLN A 35 -17.94 -0.61 3.79
C GLN A 35 -17.65 -1.78 2.85
N ALA A 36 -16.49 -1.76 2.20
CA ALA A 36 -16.02 -2.89 1.41
C ALA A 36 -15.54 -4.03 2.31
N GLN A 37 -15.75 -5.25 1.83
CA GLN A 37 -15.26 -6.48 2.46
C GLN A 37 -14.63 -7.38 1.40
N ILE A 38 -13.65 -8.18 1.81
CA ILE A 38 -13.09 -9.22 0.95
C ILE A 38 -14.06 -10.39 0.81
N ARG A 39 -13.82 -11.26 -0.17
CA ARG A 39 -14.67 -12.42 -0.45
C ARG A 39 -14.84 -13.30 0.79
N LYS A 40 -16.08 -13.72 1.06
CA LYS A 40 -16.38 -14.68 2.14
C LYS A 40 -15.50 -15.92 2.05
N GLY A 41 -14.96 -16.38 3.17
CA GLY A 41 -14.14 -17.60 3.21
C GLY A 41 -12.71 -17.44 2.66
N SER A 42 -12.31 -16.23 2.23
CA SER A 42 -11.01 -16.02 1.61
C SER A 42 -9.88 -15.87 2.64
N THR A 43 -8.66 -16.13 2.17
CA THR A 43 -7.42 -15.85 2.89
C THR A 43 -6.80 -14.57 2.36
N ALA A 44 -6.35 -13.69 3.25
CA ALA A 44 -5.70 -12.43 2.88
C ALA A 44 -4.43 -12.18 3.69
N ILE A 45 -3.47 -11.52 3.07
CA ILE A 45 -2.38 -10.82 3.75
C ILE A 45 -2.72 -9.32 3.75
N SER A 46 -2.63 -8.68 4.90
CA SER A 46 -3.05 -7.29 5.11
C SER A 46 -1.97 -6.50 5.83
N THR A 47 -1.78 -5.26 5.39
CA THR A 47 -0.95 -4.26 6.08
C THR A 47 -1.76 -3.43 7.08
N SER A 48 -3.01 -3.83 7.35
CA SER A 48 -3.85 -3.23 8.39
C SER A 48 -3.32 -3.53 9.80
N THR A 49 -3.96 -2.94 10.81
CA THR A 49 -3.53 -3.07 12.21
C THR A 49 -4.14 -4.26 12.95
N ARG A 50 -5.19 -4.90 12.39
CA ARG A 50 -6.02 -5.88 13.11
C ARG A 50 -6.53 -6.97 12.18
N ASN A 51 -6.55 -8.22 12.68
CA ASN A 51 -7.02 -9.42 11.97
C ASN A 51 -8.03 -10.26 12.78
N PHE A 52 -8.81 -9.64 13.67
CA PHE A 52 -9.85 -10.34 14.43
C PHE A 52 -10.89 -11.02 13.52
N PRO A 53 -11.56 -12.10 13.97
CA PRO A 53 -12.57 -12.78 13.18
C PRO A 53 -13.63 -11.82 12.63
N ASN A 54 -14.00 -12.01 11.36
CA ASN A 54 -14.98 -11.18 10.63
C ASN A 54 -14.61 -9.69 10.47
N ARG A 55 -13.33 -9.30 10.69
CA ARG A 55 -12.91 -7.90 10.58
C ARG A 55 -12.83 -7.40 9.14
N LEU A 56 -12.15 -8.12 8.25
CA LEU A 56 -11.96 -7.73 6.85
C LEU A 56 -13.05 -8.30 5.92
N GLY A 57 -13.71 -9.36 6.38
CA GLY A 57 -14.80 -10.04 5.68
C GLY A 57 -15.25 -11.27 6.45
N ILE A 58 -16.43 -11.79 6.10
CA ILE A 58 -17.07 -12.91 6.80
C ILE A 58 -16.31 -14.21 6.57
N ASP A 59 -16.08 -14.98 7.65
CA ASP A 59 -15.39 -16.28 7.64
C ASP A 59 -14.00 -16.22 6.98
N THR A 60 -13.29 -15.11 7.11
CA THR A 60 -11.98 -14.89 6.47
C THR A 60 -10.80 -15.25 7.38
N GLN A 61 -9.69 -15.69 6.77
CA GLN A 61 -8.42 -15.88 7.45
C GLN A 61 -7.45 -14.77 7.05
N VAL A 62 -7.07 -13.93 8.00
CA VAL A 62 -6.25 -12.74 7.72
C VAL A 62 -4.92 -12.81 8.45
N TYR A 63 -3.84 -12.63 7.70
CA TYR A 63 -2.46 -12.52 8.20
C TYR A 63 -2.01 -11.07 8.11
N LEU A 64 -1.35 -10.59 9.17
CA LEU A 64 -0.74 -9.26 9.17
C LEU A 64 0.71 -9.36 8.68
N GLY A 65 1.12 -8.45 7.80
CA GLY A 65 2.46 -8.44 7.22
C GLY A 65 2.86 -7.05 6.73
N SER A 66 4.12 -6.90 6.31
CA SER A 66 4.63 -5.65 5.74
C SER A 66 4.11 -5.43 4.31
N ALA A 67 4.27 -4.22 3.79
CA ALA A 67 3.86 -3.89 2.42
C ALA A 67 4.67 -4.68 1.38
N GLU A 68 5.96 -4.86 1.61
CA GLU A 68 6.84 -5.63 0.73
C GLU A 68 6.41 -7.10 0.69
N LEU A 69 6.18 -7.72 1.85
CA LEU A 69 5.73 -9.10 1.92
C LEU A 69 4.35 -9.27 1.28
N ALA A 70 3.43 -8.33 1.51
CA ALA A 70 2.10 -8.35 0.89
C ALA A 70 2.19 -8.26 -0.65
N ALA A 71 3.04 -7.40 -1.18
CA ALA A 71 3.26 -7.28 -2.62
C ALA A 71 3.85 -8.58 -3.22
N MET A 72 4.83 -9.18 -2.55
CA MET A 72 5.42 -10.46 -2.97
C MET A 72 4.39 -11.60 -2.95
N CYS A 73 3.57 -11.69 -1.89
CA CYS A 73 2.48 -12.66 -1.81
C CYS A 73 1.41 -12.43 -2.88
N ALA A 74 1.09 -11.18 -3.22
CA ALA A 74 0.12 -10.85 -4.25
C ALA A 74 0.59 -11.31 -5.64
N LEU A 75 1.89 -11.18 -5.94
CA LEU A 75 2.49 -11.70 -7.17
C LEU A 75 2.53 -13.24 -7.20
N ALA A 76 2.83 -13.87 -6.06
CA ALA A 76 2.95 -15.33 -5.97
C ALA A 76 1.59 -16.06 -5.85
N GLY A 77 0.52 -15.37 -5.45
CA GLY A 77 -0.79 -15.97 -5.16
C GLY A 77 -0.82 -16.85 -3.90
N ARG A 78 0.25 -16.82 -3.08
CA ARG A 78 0.39 -17.56 -1.82
C ARG A 78 1.34 -16.83 -0.87
N ILE A 79 1.34 -17.25 0.39
CA ILE A 79 2.39 -16.83 1.34
C ILE A 79 3.74 -17.39 0.83
N VAL A 80 4.69 -16.48 0.61
CA VAL A 80 6.04 -16.83 0.13
C VAL A 80 6.86 -17.43 1.27
N THR A 81 7.84 -18.27 0.91
CA THR A 81 8.81 -18.79 1.86
C THR A 81 9.83 -17.72 2.26
N VAL A 82 10.54 -17.95 3.36
CA VAL A 82 11.62 -17.05 3.80
C VAL A 82 12.70 -16.90 2.73
N ALA A 83 13.08 -18.00 2.06
CA ALA A 83 14.10 -17.95 1.01
C ALA A 83 13.66 -17.08 -0.19
N GLU A 84 12.40 -17.23 -0.63
CA GLU A 84 11.83 -16.41 -1.71
C GLU A 84 11.77 -14.92 -1.31
N TYR A 85 11.34 -14.62 -0.08
CA TYR A 85 11.32 -13.26 0.44
C TYR A 85 12.72 -12.63 0.46
N MET A 86 13.70 -13.35 1.02
CA MET A 86 15.07 -12.87 1.16
C MET A 86 15.75 -12.65 -0.21
N GLU A 87 15.32 -13.35 -1.25
CA GLU A 87 15.80 -13.10 -2.60
C GLU A 87 15.15 -11.85 -3.21
N GLN A 88 13.81 -11.75 -3.16
CA GLN A 88 13.08 -10.65 -3.76
C GLN A 88 13.37 -9.30 -3.09
N ILE A 89 13.56 -9.27 -1.77
CA ILE A 89 13.80 -8.03 -1.03
C ILE A 89 15.14 -7.36 -1.42
N LYS A 90 16.12 -8.12 -1.93
CA LYS A 90 17.40 -7.56 -2.40
C LYS A 90 17.19 -6.49 -3.49
N LEU A 91 16.23 -6.71 -4.39
CA LEU A 91 15.91 -5.78 -5.47
C LEU A 91 15.35 -4.45 -4.93
N VAL A 92 14.50 -4.53 -3.90
CA VAL A 92 13.95 -3.34 -3.22
C VAL A 92 15.06 -2.62 -2.46
N ASN A 93 15.87 -3.35 -1.71
CA ASN A 93 16.97 -2.80 -0.92
C ASN A 93 18.03 -2.12 -1.79
N ALA A 94 18.32 -2.65 -2.99
CA ALA A 94 19.24 -2.03 -3.93
C ALA A 94 18.80 -0.63 -4.39
N LYS A 95 17.49 -0.33 -4.31
CA LYS A 95 16.89 0.97 -4.64
C LYS A 95 16.31 1.69 -3.42
N ALA A 96 16.70 1.30 -2.21
CA ALA A 96 16.11 1.80 -0.98
C ALA A 96 16.12 3.34 -0.88
N GLY A 97 17.18 4.00 -1.36
CA GLY A 97 17.28 5.46 -1.34
C GLY A 97 16.28 6.19 -2.24
N GLU A 98 15.82 5.53 -3.31
CA GLU A 98 14.79 6.08 -4.22
C GLU A 98 13.38 5.71 -3.74
N VAL A 99 13.23 4.48 -3.21
CA VAL A 99 11.95 3.91 -2.78
C VAL A 99 11.45 4.52 -1.47
N TYR A 100 12.31 4.63 -0.46
CA TYR A 100 11.92 5.04 0.89
C TYR A 100 12.14 6.54 1.13
N ARG A 101 11.55 7.37 0.25
CA ARG A 101 11.51 8.82 0.42
C ARG A 101 10.20 9.23 1.07
N TYR A 102 10.28 10.11 2.07
CA TYR A 102 9.10 10.69 2.71
C TYR A 102 8.69 11.99 2.01
N MET A 103 7.39 12.29 2.09
CA MET A 103 6.84 13.53 1.57
C MET A 103 7.11 14.68 2.55
N ASN A 104 8.07 15.52 2.20
CA ASN A 104 8.38 16.77 2.92
C ASN A 104 7.76 17.94 2.15
N PHE A 105 6.62 18.46 2.61
CA PHE A 105 5.87 19.51 1.89
C PHE A 105 6.67 20.81 1.68
N ASP A 106 7.61 21.10 2.57
CA ASP A 106 8.56 22.22 2.49
C ASP A 106 9.59 22.07 1.37
N GLN A 107 9.72 20.87 0.78
CA GLN A 107 10.68 20.56 -0.28
C GLN A 107 10.00 20.35 -1.64
N ILE A 108 8.68 20.50 -1.72
CA ILE A 108 7.91 20.28 -2.94
C ILE A 108 7.43 21.65 -3.45
N PRO A 109 7.94 22.12 -4.61
CA PRO A 109 7.69 23.48 -5.11
C PRO A 109 6.23 23.89 -5.12
N GLU A 110 5.35 23.00 -5.57
CA GLU A 110 3.91 23.27 -5.70
C GLU A 110 3.26 23.61 -4.35
N PHE A 111 3.69 22.95 -3.27
CA PHE A 111 3.17 23.22 -1.92
C PHE A 111 3.80 24.47 -1.31
N VAL A 112 5.09 24.71 -1.58
CA VAL A 112 5.82 25.90 -1.09
C VAL A 112 5.26 27.16 -1.73
N GLU A 113 5.06 27.16 -3.05
CA GLU A 113 4.48 28.28 -3.79
C GLU A 113 3.07 28.61 -3.31
N GLN A 114 2.24 27.58 -3.09
CA GLN A 114 0.90 27.79 -2.54
C GLN A 114 0.94 28.36 -1.13
N ALA A 115 1.82 27.86 -0.26
CA ALA A 115 1.98 28.37 1.10
C ALA A 115 2.42 29.85 1.14
N ALA A 116 3.27 30.27 0.20
CA ALA A 116 3.74 31.65 0.09
C ALA A 116 2.64 32.67 -0.27
N THR A 117 1.49 32.22 -0.78
CA THR A 117 0.33 33.08 -1.10
C THR A 117 -0.52 33.44 0.11
N VAL A 118 -0.27 32.83 1.28
CA VAL A 118 -1.03 33.08 2.50
C VAL A 118 -0.29 34.10 3.35
N GLU A 119 -0.87 35.29 3.54
CA GLU A 119 -0.39 36.27 4.53
C GLU A 119 -0.67 35.75 5.96
N MET A 120 0.32 35.86 6.84
CA MET A 120 0.23 35.46 8.25
C MET A 120 -0.62 36.40 9.09
#